data_AF-A0A0Q1A4U7-F1
#
_entry.id   AF-A0A0Q1A4U7-F1
#
_cell.length_a   1.000
_cell.length_b   1.000
_cell.length_c   1.000
_cell.angle_alpha   90.00
_cell.angle_beta   90.00
_cell.angle_gamma   90.00
#
_symmetry.space_group_name_H-M   'P 1'
#
loop_
_entity.id
_entity.type
_entity.pdbx_description
1 polymer ?
#
loop_
_entity_poly.entity_id
_entity_poly.type
_entity_poly.pdbx_seq_one_letter_code
_entity_poly.pdbx_strand_id
1 'polypeptide(L)'
;MQIIIHTKDNDALFKAINAKIRKGELKTWEIKLNKDKEVLYNHTPDQWSEKVLLQPKDHTNGLKIVTTYWSKNPAPDEATKGYIIGRFVEILMVHFREHFSKLEVI
;
A
#
# COMPACT_ATOMS: atom_id res chain seq x y z
N MET A 1 0.72 11.76 -1.28
CA MET A 1 -0.62 11.18 -1.02
C MET A 1 -0.48 10.02 -0.05
N GLN A 2 -1.49 9.78 0.79
CA GLN A 2 -1.49 8.71 1.77
C GLN A 2 -2.90 8.18 2.05
N ILE A 3 -2.98 7.00 2.64
CA ILE A 3 -4.20 6.42 3.19
C ILE A 3 -4.02 6.24 4.70
N ILE A 4 -5.04 6.59 5.47
CA ILE A 4 -5.16 6.16 6.87
C ILE A 4 -6.26 5.11 6.95
N ILE A 5 -5.88 3.91 7.42
CA ILE A 5 -6.77 2.77 7.59
C ILE A 5 -7.05 2.61 9.08
N HIS A 6 -8.25 3.03 9.50
CA HIS A 6 -8.63 2.99 10.90
C HIS A 6 -9.03 1.58 11.30
N THR A 7 -8.23 0.95 12.15
CA THR A 7 -8.43 -0.42 12.61
C THR A 7 -8.11 -0.55 14.09
N LYS A 8 -8.76 -1.50 14.75
CA LYS A 8 -8.47 -1.86 16.15
C LYS A 8 -7.22 -2.73 16.26
N ASP A 9 -6.80 -3.38 15.18
CA ASP A 9 -5.65 -4.28 15.14
C ASP A 9 -4.79 -4.02 13.90
N ASN A 10 -3.84 -3.10 14.07
CA ASN A 10 -2.91 -2.70 13.01
C ASN A 10 -2.03 -3.86 12.55
N ASP A 11 -1.51 -4.65 13.48
CA ASP A 11 -0.61 -5.76 13.19
C ASP A 11 -1.33 -6.88 12.43
N ALA A 12 -2.57 -7.22 12.81
CA ALA A 12 -3.36 -8.20 12.09
C ALA A 12 -3.66 -7.75 10.66
N LEU A 13 -4.04 -6.48 10.44
CA LEU A 13 -4.27 -5.94 9.10
C LEU A 13 -2.99 -5.98 8.25
N PHE A 14 -1.87 -5.50 8.80
CA PHE A 14 -0.58 -5.51 8.10
C PHE A 14 -0.14 -6.94 7.72
N LYS A 15 -0.26 -7.89 8.65
CA LYS A 15 0.02 -9.31 8.40
C LYS A 15 -0.91 -9.91 7.35
N ALA A 16 -2.19 -9.58 7.39
CA ALA A 16 -3.18 -10.06 6.42
C ALA A 16 -2.86 -9.56 5.00
N ILE A 17 -2.52 -8.28 4.84
CA ILE A 17 -2.10 -7.70 3.56
C ILE A 17 -0.87 -8.44 3.04
N ASN A 18 0.18 -8.54 3.86
CA ASN A 18 1.42 -9.22 3.47
C ASN A 18 1.19 -10.69 3.09
N ALA A 19 0.33 -11.40 3.84
CA ALA A 19 0.01 -12.79 3.56
C ALA A 19 -0.68 -12.95 2.20
N LYS A 20 -1.68 -12.13 1.87
CA LYS A 20 -2.37 -12.21 0.58
C LYS A 20 -1.45 -11.88 -0.60
N ILE A 21 -0.56 -10.90 -0.45
CA ILE A 21 0.45 -10.59 -1.49
C ILE A 21 1.39 -11.79 -1.68
N ARG A 22 1.98 -12.33 -0.59
CA ARG A 22 2.93 -13.45 -0.67
C ARG A 22 2.31 -14.74 -1.21
N LYS A 23 1.02 -14.98 -0.96
CA LYS A 23 0.28 -16.10 -1.51
C LYS A 23 -0.15 -15.92 -2.98
N GLY A 24 0.14 -14.76 -3.58
CA GLY A 24 -0.27 -14.45 -4.96
C GLY A 24 -1.78 -14.21 -5.12
N GLU A 25 -2.51 -14.04 -4.02
CA GLU A 25 -3.96 -13.76 -4.06
C GLU A 25 -4.24 -12.35 -4.59
N LEU A 26 -3.30 -11.42 -4.40
CA LEU A 26 -3.33 -10.07 -4.98
C LEU A 26 -2.42 -10.04 -6.22
N LYS A 27 -2.89 -10.64 -7.33
CA LYS A 27 -2.08 -10.94 -8.53
C LYS A 27 -1.28 -9.77 -9.11
N THR A 28 -1.75 -8.53 -8.94
CA THR A 28 -1.11 -7.32 -9.46
C THR A 28 -0.28 -6.57 -8.42
N TRP A 29 0.07 -7.22 -7.32
CA TRP A 29 0.80 -6.61 -6.21
C TRP A 29 1.93 -7.53 -5.77
N GLU A 30 3.06 -6.92 -5.42
CA GLU A 30 4.21 -7.62 -4.85
C GLU A 30 4.81 -6.83 -3.70
N ILE A 31 5.61 -7.51 -2.88
CA ILE A 31 6.40 -6.87 -1.82
C ILE A 31 7.83 -6.69 -2.33
N LYS A 32 8.30 -5.45 -2.33
CA LYS A 32 9.72 -5.09 -2.41
C LYS A 32 10.23 -4.69 -1.04
N LEU A 33 11.54 -4.74 -0.87
CA LEU A 33 12.22 -4.23 0.32
C LEU A 33 13.11 -3.06 -0.08
N ASN A 34 13.10 -1.99 0.72
CA ASN A 34 14.09 -0.93 0.55
C ASN A 34 15.44 -1.30 1.20
N LYS A 35 16.40 -0.36 1.17
CA LYS A 35 17.74 -0.56 1.75
C LYS A 35 17.71 -0.86 3.25
N ASP A 36 16.70 -0.33 3.94
CA ASP A 36 16.48 -0.51 5.38
C ASP A 36 15.62 -1.75 5.69
N LYS A 37 15.37 -2.60 4.69
CA LYS A 37 14.51 -3.80 4.77
C LYS A 37 13.05 -3.51 5.13
N GLU A 38 12.60 -2.28 4.92
CA GLU A 38 11.20 -1.92 5.08
C GLU A 38 10.38 -2.44 3.90
N VAL A 39 9.16 -2.88 4.21
CA VAL A 39 8.19 -3.37 3.23
C VAL A 39 7.71 -2.23 2.34
N LEU A 40 7.68 -2.46 1.04
CA LEU A 40 7.08 -1.59 0.03
C LEU A 40 6.15 -2.42 -0.85
N TYR A 41 4.91 -1.96 -1.05
CA TYR A 41 3.99 -2.59 -1.99
C TYR A 41 4.17 -1.97 -3.38
N ASN A 42 4.44 -2.81 -4.37
CA ASN A 42 4.56 -2.42 -5.76
C ASN A 42 3.36 -2.94 -6.56
N HIS A 43 2.80 -2.10 -7.44
CA HIS A 43 1.76 -2.51 -8.38
C HIS A 43 2.42 -3.00 -9.67
N THR A 44 2.33 -4.31 -9.94
CA THR A 44 3.18 -4.99 -10.93
C THR A 44 2.91 -4.71 -12.42
N PRO A 45 1.73 -4.23 -12.89
CA PRO A 45 1.56 -3.95 -14.32
C PRO A 45 2.61 -2.97 -14.86
N ASP A 46 3.17 -3.26 -16.04
CA ASP A 46 4.34 -2.57 -16.62
C ASP A 46 4.19 -1.03 -16.65
N GLN A 47 2.99 -0.53 -16.96
CA GLN A 47 2.72 0.90 -17.01
C GLN A 47 2.82 1.60 -15.64
N TRP A 48 2.83 0.85 -14.53
CA TRP A 48 2.78 1.34 -13.15
C TRP A 48 3.94 0.87 -12.28
N SER A 49 4.55 -0.26 -12.62
CA SER A 49 5.57 -0.91 -11.81
C SER A 49 6.72 0.04 -11.47
N GLU A 50 7.03 0.12 -10.17
CA GLU A 50 8.09 0.94 -9.59
C GLU A 50 7.98 2.46 -9.82
N LYS A 51 6.86 2.94 -10.38
CA LYS A 51 6.60 4.38 -10.50
C LYS A 51 6.22 4.97 -9.15
N VAL A 52 5.32 4.33 -8.43
CA VAL A 52 4.95 4.69 -7.05
C VAL A 52 4.90 3.40 -6.24
N LEU A 53 5.53 3.44 -5.07
CA LEU A 53 5.54 2.37 -4.10
C LEU A 53 4.70 2.81 -2.90
N LEU A 54 4.08 1.86 -2.23
CA LEU A 54 3.31 2.14 -1.02
C LEU A 54 4.02 1.60 0.20
N GLN A 55 4.37 2.49 1.13
CA GLN A 55 5.03 2.13 2.37
C GLN A 55 4.01 2.08 3.51
N PRO A 56 3.72 0.90 4.07
CA PRO A 56 2.99 0.78 5.32
C PRO A 56 3.84 1.33 6.48
N LYS A 57 3.20 2.08 7.38
CA LYS A 57 3.76 2.67 8.59
C LYS A 57 2.73 2.59 9.72
N ASP A 58 3.22 2.44 10.94
CA ASP A 58 2.35 2.51 12.11
C ASP A 58 1.68 3.88 12.24
N HIS A 59 0.46 3.87 12.74
CA HIS A 59 -0.31 5.06 13.04
C HIS A 59 -1.11 4.84 14.33
N THR A 60 -1.26 5.88 15.15
CA THR A 60 -1.88 5.78 16.48
C THR A 60 -3.26 5.12 16.46
N ASN A 61 -4.01 5.31 15.37
CA ASN A 61 -5.37 4.78 15.19
C ASN A 61 -5.48 3.74 14.06
N GLY A 62 -4.37 3.10 13.64
CA GLY A 62 -4.41 2.03 12.64
C GLY A 62 -3.16 1.95 11.77
N LEU A 63 -3.35 1.66 10.48
CA LEU A 63 -2.26 1.53 9.51
C LEU A 63 -2.22 2.75 8.58
N LYS A 64 -1.06 3.40 8.46
CA LYS A 64 -0.85 4.46 7.47
C LYS A 64 -0.11 3.90 6.27
N ILE A 65 -0.61 4.18 5.07
CA ILE A 65 0.05 3.84 3.81
C ILE A 65 0.49 5.12 3.14
N VAL A 66 1.80 5.31 2.95
CA VAL A 66 2.34 6.52 2.30
C VAL A 66 2.91 6.20 0.93
N THR A 67 2.67 7.07 -0.05
CA THR A 67 3.36 6.97 -1.34
C THR A 67 4.85 7.26 -1.16
N THR A 68 5.71 6.43 -1.74
CA THR A 68 7.14 6.62 -1.84
C THR A 68 7.63 6.19 -3.22
N TYR A 69 8.91 6.40 -3.52
CA TYR A 69 9.54 6.03 -4.78
C TYR A 69 11.05 5.86 -4.56
N TRP A 70 11.71 5.14 -5.48
CA TRP A 70 13.15 4.97 -5.39
C TRP A 70 13.86 6.32 -5.53
N SER A 71 14.86 6.58 -4.68
CA SER A 71 15.57 7.86 -4.68
C SER A 71 16.29 8.20 -5.98
N LYS A 72 16.55 7.20 -6.83
CA LYS A 72 17.14 7.38 -8.17
C LYS A 72 16.11 7.73 -9.25
N ASN A 73 14.83 7.55 -8.96
CA ASN A 73 13.75 7.83 -9.91
C ASN A 73 13.25 9.27 -9.73
N PRO A 74 12.81 9.93 -10.81
CA PRO A 74 12.14 11.21 -10.68
C PRO A 74 10.89 11.09 -9.81
N ALA A 75 10.57 12.17 -9.10
CA ALA A 75 9.35 12.23 -8.29
C ALA A 75 8.13 12.01 -9.21
N PRO A 76 7.22 11.09 -8.86
CA PRO A 76 6.00 10.88 -9.63
C PRO A 76 5.07 12.09 -9.57
N ASP A 77 4.32 12.32 -10.65
CA ASP A 77 3.24 13.30 -10.66
C ASP A 77 2.07 12.88 -9.74
N GLU A 78 1.19 13.83 -9.41
CA GLU A 78 0.06 13.60 -8.52
C GLU A 78 -0.98 12.64 -9.12
N ALA A 79 -1.13 12.61 -10.45
CA ALA A 79 -2.05 11.70 -11.11
C ALA A 79 -1.61 10.24 -10.92
N THR A 80 -0.33 9.95 -11.12
CA THR A 80 0.27 8.62 -10.92
C THR A 80 0.14 8.18 -9.47
N LYS A 81 0.40 9.06 -8.51
CA LYS A 81 0.16 8.78 -7.08
C LYS A 81 -1.31 8.43 -6.83
N GLY A 82 -2.23 9.21 -7.38
CA GLY A 82 -3.66 9.00 -7.29
C GLY A 82 -4.13 7.66 -7.85
N TYR A 83 -3.64 7.27 -9.03
CA TYR A 83 -3.98 5.98 -9.63
C TYR A 83 -3.55 4.81 -8.74
N ILE A 84 -2.32 4.84 -8.22
CA ILE A 84 -1.78 3.74 -7.40
C ILE A 84 -2.49 3.66 -6.04
N ILE A 85 -2.79 4.81 -5.43
CA ILE A 85 -3.61 4.86 -4.22
C ILE A 85 -5.02 4.31 -4.48
N GLY A 86 -5.67 4.72 -5.57
CA GLY A 86 -6.99 4.22 -5.95
C GLY A 86 -7.02 2.71 -6.14
N ARG A 87 -6.01 2.15 -6.82
CA ARG A 87 -5.85 0.70 -6.98
C ARG A 87 -5.65 -0.02 -5.64
N PHE A 88 -4.93 0.59 -4.70
CA PHE A 88 -4.78 -0.02 -3.39
C PHE A 88 -6.04 0.11 -2.52
N VAL A 89 -6.80 1.20 -2.66
CA VAL A 89 -8.12 1.33 -2.02
C VAL A 89 -9.08 0.26 -2.53
N GLU A 90 -9.06 -0.06 -3.82
CA GLU A 90 -9.82 -1.19 -4.40
C GLU A 90 -9.47 -2.50 -3.67
N ILE A 91 -8.17 -2.78 -3.50
CA ILE A 91 -7.69 -3.95 -2.75
C ILE A 91 -8.20 -3.96 -1.31
N LEU A 92 -8.09 -2.82 -0.60
CA LEU A 92 -8.56 -2.68 0.78
C LEU A 92 -10.06 -2.97 0.89
N MET A 93 -10.86 -2.39 -0.01
CA MET A 93 -12.30 -2.55 -0.01
C MET A 93 -12.76 -3.97 -0.38
N VAL A 94 -12.08 -4.63 -1.32
CA VAL A 94 -12.49 -5.97 -1.78
C VAL A 94 -12.03 -7.07 -0.83
N HIS A 95 -10.80 -6.97 -0.29
CA HIS A 95 -10.18 -8.08 0.44
C HIS A 95 -10.08 -7.88 1.95
N PHE A 96 -10.21 -6.64 2.42
CA PHE A 96 -9.91 -6.30 3.82
C PHE A 96 -11.00 -5.47 4.49
N ARG A 97 -12.20 -5.37 3.89
CA ARG A 97 -13.28 -4.51 4.41
C ARG A 97 -13.60 -4.77 5.88
N GLU A 98 -13.57 -6.02 6.31
CA GLU A 98 -13.88 -6.42 7.69
C GLU A 98 -12.75 -6.06 8.69
N HIS A 99 -11.55 -5.76 8.20
CA HIS A 99 -10.40 -5.44 9.04
C HIS A 99 -10.30 -3.97 9.45
N PHE A 100 -11.17 -3.09 8.94
CA PHE A 100 -11.14 -1.66 9.27
C PHE A 100 -12.53 -1.05 9.36
N SER A 101 -12.65 0.06 10.10
CA SER A 101 -13.90 0.79 10.27
C SER A 101 -14.02 2.00 9.33
N LYS A 102 -12.89 2.60 8.96
CA LYS A 102 -12.83 3.82 8.14
C LYS A 102 -11.57 3.85 7.29
N LEU A 103 -11.69 4.38 6.08
CA LEU A 103 -10.56 4.77 5.23
C LEU A 103 -10.58 6.29 5.03
N GLU A 104 -9.41 6.91 5.07
CA GLU A 104 -9.20 8.31 4.71
C GLU A 104 -8.11 8.37 3.64
N VAL A 105 -8.36 9.10 2.57
CA VAL A 105 -7.37 9.39 1.52
C VAL A 105 -6.99 10.87 1.65
N ILE A 106 -5.69 11.16 1.78
CA ILE A 106 -5.14 12.49 2.06
C ILE A 106 -4.05 12.82 1.03
#